data_AF-A0A7W0RV15-F1
#
_entry.id   AF-A0A7W0RV15-F1
#
_cell.length_a   1.000
_cell.length_b   1.000
_cell.length_c   1.000
_cell.angle_alpha   90.00
_cell.angle_beta   90.00
_cell.angle_gamma   90.00
#
_symmetry.space_group_name_H-M   'P 1'
#
loop_
_entity.id
_entity.type
_entity.pdbx_description
1 polymer ?
#
loop_
_entity_poly.entity_id
_entity_poly.type
_entity_poly.pdbx_seq_one_letter_code
_entity_poly.pdbx_strand_id
1 'polypeptide(L)' 'MPEPLRPGACIGILGGGQLGRMLALAAARLGMRVHVFEPGAEPCAAPVVERVIRAGWDELAALRAFAAGVDVVTYEFENV' A
#
# COMPACT_ATOMS: atom_id res chain seq x y z
N MET A 1 14.91 -18.54 1.02
CA MET A 1 14.10 -17.47 0.42
C MET A 1 12.69 -17.60 0.97
N PRO A 2 11.97 -16.51 1.27
CA PRO A 2 10.58 -16.59 1.70
C PRO A 2 9.72 -17.25 0.62
N GLU A 3 8.59 -17.86 1.03
CA GLU A 3 7.63 -18.43 0.07
C GLU A 3 7.02 -17.30 -0.78
N PRO A 4 6.89 -17.47 -2.11
CA PRO A 4 6.24 -16.48 -2.96
C PRO A 4 4.78 -16.23 -2.57
N LEU A 5 4.36 -14.97 -2.65
CA LEU A 5 2.97 -14.59 -2.42
C LEU A 5 2.06 -15.14 -3.53
N ARG A 6 0.85 -15.54 -3.12
CA ARG A 6 -0.17 -16.10 -4.02
C ARG A 6 -1.22 -15.03 -4.39
N PRO A 7 -1.97 -15.20 -5.49
CA PRO A 7 -3.14 -14.37 -5.76
C PRO A 7 -4.07 -14.31 -4.53
N GLY A 8 -4.63 -13.14 -4.25
CA GLY A 8 -5.40 -12.81 -3.05
C GLY A 8 -4.57 -12.17 -1.93
N ALA A 9 -3.24 -12.30 -1.95
CA ALA A 9 -2.35 -11.60 -1.03
C ALA A 9 -2.49 -10.09 -1.14
N CYS A 10 -2.25 -9.38 -0.04
CA CYS A 10 -2.34 -7.95 0.07
C CYS A 10 -0.95 -7.30 0.13
N ILE A 11 -0.69 -6.36 -0.78
CA ILE A 11 0.50 -5.52 -0.78
C ILE A 11 0.17 -4.19 -0.10
N GLY A 12 0.95 -3.83 0.91
CA GLY A 12 0.98 -2.49 1.47
C GLY A 12 1.98 -1.61 0.72
N ILE A 13 1.55 -0.42 0.30
CA ILE A 13 2.43 0.59 -0.29
C ILE A 13 2.45 1.82 0.63
N LEU A 14 3.64 2.22 1.09
CA LEU A 14 3.86 3.50 1.74
C LEU A 14 4.00 4.57 0.65
N GLY A 15 2.99 5.43 0.49
CA GLY A 15 2.88 6.42 -0.57
C GLY A 15 1.72 6.10 -1.53
N GLY A 16 0.86 7.08 -1.74
CA GLY A 16 -0.33 6.99 -2.57
C GLY A 16 -0.24 7.78 -3.88
N GLY A 17 0.97 8.16 -4.30
CA GLY A 17 1.24 8.93 -5.51
C GLY A 17 1.01 8.16 -6.81
N GLN A 18 1.47 8.74 -7.93
CA GLN A 18 1.29 8.15 -9.26
C GLN A 18 2.00 6.80 -9.41
N LEU A 19 3.16 6.59 -8.78
CA LEU A 19 3.85 5.30 -8.87
C LEU A 19 3.13 4.27 -8.00
N GLY A 20 2.58 4.68 -6.86
CA GLY A 20 1.71 3.83 -6.02
C GLY A 20 0.48 3.35 -6.80
N ARG A 21 -0.12 4.24 -7.60
CA ARG A 21 -1.22 3.90 -8.52
C ARG A 21 -0.79 2.90 -9.60
N MET A 22 0.39 3.10 -10.20
CA MET A 22 0.92 2.19 -11.23
C MET A 22 1.21 0.80 -10.66
N LEU A 23 1.78 0.72 -9.46
CA LEU A 23 2.00 -0.53 -8.73
C LEU A 23 0.67 -1.22 -8.40
N ALA A 24 -0.33 -0.49 -7.91
CA ALA A 24 -1.64 -1.04 -7.61
C ALA A 24 -2.33 -1.65 -8.84
N LEU A 25 -2.26 -0.97 -9.99
CA LEU A 25 -2.80 -1.48 -11.25
C LEU A 25 -2.05 -2.72 -11.77
N ALA A 26 -0.75 -2.84 -11.50
CA ALA A 26 0.01 -4.03 -11.83
C ALA A 26 -0.35 -5.20 -10.90
N ALA A 27 -0.42 -4.95 -9.59
CA ALA A 27 -0.82 -5.93 -8.57
C ALA A 27 -2.23 -6.50 -8.84
N ALA A 28 -3.18 -5.64 -9.24
CA ALA A 28 -4.53 -6.07 -9.58
C ALA A 28 -4.57 -7.10 -10.73
N ARG A 29 -3.71 -6.95 -11.74
CA ARG A 29 -3.58 -7.92 -12.85
C ARG A 29 -3.04 -9.28 -12.41
N LEU A 30 -2.34 -9.32 -11.28
CA LEU A 30 -1.84 -10.56 -10.66
C LEU A 30 -2.84 -11.14 -9.63
N GLY A 31 -4.02 -10.53 -9.49
CA GLY A 31 -5.03 -10.94 -8.52
C GLY A 31 -4.68 -10.58 -7.08
N MET A 32 -3.79 -9.62 -6.87
CA MET A 32 -3.40 -9.14 -5.53
C MET A 32 -4.25 -7.94 -5.10
N ARG A 33 -4.44 -7.81 -3.79
CA ARG A 33 -5.12 -6.68 -3.15
C ARG A 33 -4.07 -5.64 -2.76
N VAL A 34 -4.46 -4.36 -2.68
CA VAL A 34 -3.52 -3.29 -2.32
C VAL A 34 -4.11 -2.36 -1.29
N HIS A 35 -3.34 -2.09 -0.24
CA HIS A 35 -3.59 -1.02 0.72
C HIS A 35 -2.49 0.04 0.56
N VAL A 36 -2.84 1.31 0.69
CA VAL A 36 -1.89 2.42 0.68
C VAL A 36 -1.92 3.17 2.00
N PHE A 37 -0.75 3.59 2.49
CA PHE A 37 -0.62 4.54 3.58
C PHE A 37 -0.18 5.88 2.99
N GLU A 38 -1.01 6.90 3.12
CA GLU A 38 -0.79 8.22 2.51
C GLU A 38 -1.43 9.32 3.37
N PRO A 39 -0.63 10.23 3.97
CA PRO A 39 -1.16 11.37 4.72
C PRO A 39 -1.99 12.35 3.86
N GLY A 40 -1.71 12.42 2.55
CA GLY A 40 -2.39 13.30 1.61
C GLY A 40 -3.90 13.05 1.50
N ALA A 41 -4.67 14.14 1.38
CA ALA A 41 -6.14 14.07 1.29
C ALA A 41 -6.63 13.35 0.03
N GLU A 42 -5.93 13.50 -1.09
CA GLU A 42 -6.34 12.98 -2.40
C GLU A 42 -5.23 12.13 -3.05
N PRO A 43 -4.98 10.91 -2.55
CA PRO A 43 -4.00 10.01 -3.15
C PRO A 43 -4.38 9.67 -4.59
N CYS A 44 -3.42 9.75 -5.52
CA CYS A 44 -3.61 9.31 -6.90
C CYS A 44 -4.03 7.83 -6.98
N ALA A 45 -3.51 6.99 -6.06
CA ALA A 45 -3.80 5.56 -5.98
C ALA A 45 -5.22 5.24 -5.45
N ALA A 46 -5.89 6.17 -4.77
CA ALA A 46 -7.16 5.91 -4.07
C ALA A 46 -8.24 5.19 -4.91
N PRO A 47 -8.43 5.48 -6.22
CA PRO A 47 -9.48 4.83 -7.02
C PRO A 47 -9.21 3.37 -7.39
N VAL A 48 -7.99 2.86 -7.16
CA VAL A 48 -7.55 1.54 -7.67
C VAL A 48 -7.03 0.61 -6.56
N VAL A 49 -7.25 0.97 -5.30
CA VAL A 49 -6.79 0.23 -4.12
C VAL A 49 -7.98 -0.16 -3.24
N GLU A 50 -7.83 -1.21 -2.44
CA GLU A 50 -8.88 -1.68 -1.53
C GLU A 50 -9.04 -0.76 -0.32
N ARG A 51 -7.94 -0.18 0.17
CA ARG A 51 -7.94 0.69 1.34
C ARG A 51 -6.89 1.79 1.24
N VAL A 52 -7.28 2.98 1.69
CA VAL A 52 -6.38 4.10 1.96
C VAL A 52 -6.35 4.34 3.47
N ILE A 53 -5.16 4.31 4.05
CA ILE A 53 -4.91 4.68 5.44
C ILE A 53 -4.33 6.09 5.39
N ARG A 54 -5.04 7.05 6.01
CA ARG A 54 -4.60 8.43 6.12
C ARG A 54 -4.13 8.70 7.54
N ALA A 55 -2.82 8.80 7.71
CA ALA A 55 -2.16 9.14 8.96
C ALA A 55 -0.77 9.71 8.63
N GLY A 56 -0.19 10.46 9.55
CA GLY A 56 1.19 10.96 9.46
C GLY A 56 2.20 9.82 9.45
N TRP A 57 3.34 10.05 8.80
CA TRP A 57 4.44 9.08 8.73
C TRP A 57 5.04 8.73 10.11
N ASP A 58 4.96 9.66 11.06
CA ASP A 58 5.40 9.50 12.44
C ASP A 58 4.37 8.81 13.35
N GLU A 59 3.14 8.57 12.86
CA GLU A 59 2.09 7.89 13.60
C GLU A 59 2.32 6.37 13.65
N LEU A 60 3.26 5.94 14.48
CA LEU A 60 3.69 4.55 14.58
C LEU A 60 2.54 3.56 14.87
N ALA A 61 1.50 3.98 15.59
CA ALA A 61 0.33 3.16 15.85
C ALA A 61 -0.46 2.87 14.56
N ALA A 62 -0.64 3.88 13.71
CA ALA A 62 -1.30 3.73 12.41
C ALA A 62 -0.45 2.88 11.45
N LEU A 63 0.87 3.10 11.43
CA LEU A 63 1.80 2.27 10.64
C LEU A 63 1.77 0.79 11.07
N ARG A 64 1.71 0.52 12.37
CA ARG A 64 1.59 -0.86 12.89
C ARG A 64 0.27 -1.49 12.48
N ALA A 65 -0.84 -0.75 12.58
CA ALA A 65 -2.15 -1.24 12.15
C ALA A 65 -2.21 -1.51 10.64
N PHE A 66 -1.56 -0.65 9.84
CA PHE A 66 -1.39 -0.84 8.41
C PHE A 66 -0.56 -2.09 8.09
N ALA A 67 0.62 -2.22 8.69
CA ALA A 67 1.51 -3.37 8.47
C ALA A 67 0.86 -4.71 8.88
N ALA A 68 0.02 -4.71 9.93
CA ALA A 68 -0.75 -5.89 10.33
C ALA A 68 -1.87 -6.27 9.35
N GLY A 69 -2.25 -5.37 8.44
CA GLY A 69 -3.32 -5.58 7.46
C GLY A 69 -2.86 -6.12 6.10
N VAL A 70 -1.55 -6.31 5.90
CA VAL A 70 -0.95 -6.66 4.60
C VAL A 70 0.05 -7.81 4.74
N ASP A 71 0.31 -8.52 3.64
CA ASP A 71 1.22 -9.68 3.62
C ASP A 71 2.67 -9.26 3.31
N VAL A 72 2.86 -8.12 2.64
CA VAL A 72 4.17 -7.52 2.33
C VAL A 72 4.05 -6.02 2.24
N VAL A 73 5.12 -5.30 2.56
CA VAL A 73 5.19 -3.84 2.44
C VAL A 73 6.27 -3.45 1.44
N THR A 74 5.96 -2.45 0.62
CA THR A 74 6.92 -1.69 -0.19
C THR A 74 6.67 -0.20 0.02
N TYR A 75 7.58 0.64 -0.43
CA TYR A 75 7.42 2.09 -0.44
C TYR A 75 7.49 2.63 -1.87
N GLU A 76 6.78 3.72 -2.11
CA GLU A 76 6.82 4.49 -3.35
C GLU A 76 7.80 5.66 -3.26
N PHE A 77 7.91 6.24 -2.06
CA PHE A 77 8.65 7.46 -1.79
C PHE A 77 9.71 7.20 -0.72
N GLU A 78 10.87 7.81 -0.87
CA GLU A 78 12.03 7.56 0.00
C GLU A 78 11.98 8.34 1.32
N ASN A 79 11.15 9.39 1.42
CA ASN A 79 10.98 10.17 2.65
C ASN A 79 9.70 9.76 3.39
N VAL A 80 9.62 8.47 3.69
CA VAL A 80 8.64 7.84 4.58
C VAL A 80 9.13 7.81 6.02
#